data_AF-A0A2N2PE86-F1
#
_entry.id   AF-A0A2N2PE86-F1
#
_cell.length_a   1.000
_cell.length_b   1.000
_cell.length_c   1.000
_cell.angle_alpha   90.00
_cell.angle_beta   90.00
_cell.angle_gamma   90.00
#
_symmetry.space_group_name_H-M   'P 1'
#
loop_
_entity.id
_entity.type
_entity.pdbx_description
1 polymer ?
#
loop_
_entity_poly.entity_id
_entity_poly.type
_entity_poly.pdbx_seq_one_letter_code
_entity_poly.pdbx_strand_id
1 'polypeptide(L)'
;MKSRNGFTLIELLIVVAIISILSAIAVPNFLEAQVRSKISRTRADMRTIALALESYHVDNNHYPETFVQPRWARFVLLTTPISYITSIPKDPFNMVNDEENFIEWSPRHGGYKMASMPLESPSRWAMSSNGPDLDEDSVPIKTYPGFSWELFTGQNPDYDYMVYDATNGTISSGDIWRVSDGQL
;
A
#
# COMPACT_ATOMS: atom_id res chain seq x y z
N MET A 1 24.92 -31.97 49.89
CA MET A 1 25.03 -30.66 49.20
C MET A 1 25.03 -30.92 47.70
N LYS A 2 24.07 -30.37 46.94
CA LYS A 2 24.08 -30.47 45.46
C LYS A 2 25.08 -29.45 44.91
N SER A 3 26.11 -29.90 44.19
CA SER A 3 26.96 -29.01 43.40
C SER A 3 26.09 -28.29 42.38
N ARG A 4 26.11 -26.95 42.42
CA ARG A 4 25.57 -26.12 41.34
C ARG A 4 26.70 -25.97 40.32
N ASN A 5 26.57 -26.62 39.18
CA ASN A 5 27.47 -26.41 38.05
C ASN A 5 27.13 -25.04 37.45
N GLY A 6 28.07 -24.09 37.53
CA GLY A 6 27.95 -22.78 36.91
C GLY A 6 28.34 -22.84 35.42
N PHE A 7 27.70 -22.00 34.61
CA PHE A 7 28.06 -21.82 33.20
C PHE A 7 29.45 -21.16 33.11
N THR A 8 30.28 -21.63 32.19
CA THR A 8 31.56 -20.98 31.91
C THR A 8 31.38 -19.83 30.92
N LEU A 9 32.26 -18.82 31.01
CA LEU A 9 32.27 -17.70 30.07
C LEU A 9 32.52 -18.17 28.62
N ILE A 10 33.34 -19.21 28.45
CA ILE A 10 33.65 -19.74 27.11
C ILE A 10 32.46 -20.46 26.48
N GLU A 11 31.65 -21.17 27.26
CA GLU A 11 30.41 -21.79 26.78
C GLU A 11 29.41 -20.73 26.28
N LEU A 12 29.24 -19.64 27.03
CA LEU A 12 28.38 -18.54 26.60
C LEU A 12 28.92 -17.87 25.32
N LEU A 13 30.24 -17.69 25.22
CA LEU A 13 30.88 -17.03 24.08
C LEU A 13 30.68 -17.84 22.79
N ILE A 14 30.85 -19.17 22.84
CA ILE A 14 30.62 -20.04 21.68
C ILE A 14 29.16 -19.99 21.24
N VAL A 15 28.21 -19.98 22.17
CA VAL A 15 26.77 -19.93 21.85
C VAL A 15 26.41 -18.63 21.14
N VAL A 16 26.86 -17.48 21.66
CA VAL A 16 26.59 -16.18 21.01
C VAL A 16 27.26 -16.11 19.63
N ALA A 17 28.49 -16.62 19.50
CA ALA A 17 29.18 -16.68 18.20
C ALA A 17 28.38 -17.46 17.14
N ILE A 18 27.83 -18.63 17.50
CA ILE A 18 27.00 -19.42 16.59
C ILE A 18 25.69 -18.67 16.24
N ILE A 19 25.02 -18.08 17.23
CA ILE A 19 23.78 -17.31 16.99
C ILE A 19 24.05 -16.12 16.06
N SER A 20 25.17 -15.41 16.23
CA SER A 20 25.55 -14.30 15.36
C SER A 20 25.75 -14.73 13.90
N ILE A 21 26.41 -15.87 13.66
CA ILE A 21 26.62 -16.40 12.30
C ILE A 21 25.29 -16.77 11.64
N LEU A 22 24.42 -17.49 12.37
CA LEU A 22 23.10 -17.87 11.85
C LEU A 22 22.23 -16.64 11.58
N SER A 23 22.24 -15.66 12.50
CA SER A 23 21.43 -14.44 12.37
C SER A 23 21.88 -13.58 11.21
N ALA A 24 23.19 -13.50 10.92
CA ALA A 24 23.72 -12.74 9.79
C ALA A 24 23.14 -13.18 8.43
N ILE A 25 22.84 -14.48 8.27
CA ILE A 25 22.25 -15.03 7.04
C ILE A 25 20.71 -15.00 7.12
N ALA A 26 20.14 -15.33 8.27
CA ALA A 26 18.70 -15.48 8.43
C ALA A 26 17.95 -14.14 8.39
N VAL A 27 18.48 -13.08 9.02
CA VAL A 27 17.81 -11.78 9.13
C VAL A 27 17.53 -11.11 7.77
N PRO A 28 18.51 -10.93 6.85
CA PRO A 28 18.23 -10.27 5.58
C PRO A 28 17.22 -11.07 4.73
N ASN A 29 17.33 -12.40 4.70
CA ASN A 29 16.39 -13.25 3.99
C ASN A 29 14.97 -13.16 4.58
N PHE A 30 14.85 -13.12 5.91
CA PHE A 30 13.58 -12.94 6.59
C PHE A 30 12.94 -11.58 6.26
N LEU A 31 13.72 -10.50 6.24
CA LEU A 31 13.23 -9.17 5.88
C LEU A 31 12.73 -9.14 4.42
N GLU A 32 13.48 -9.73 3.49
CA GLU A 32 13.06 -9.84 2.08
C GLU A 32 11.76 -10.65 1.94
N ALA A 33 11.64 -11.77 2.65
CA ALA A 33 10.42 -12.58 2.68
C ALA A 33 9.23 -11.80 3.25
N GLN A 34 9.43 -10.99 4.29
CA GLN A 34 8.38 -10.12 4.81
C GLN A 34 7.91 -9.09 3.77
N VAL A 35 8.83 -8.42 3.07
CA VAL A 35 8.46 -7.44 2.03
C VAL A 35 7.68 -8.12 0.90
N ARG A 36 8.12 -9.30 0.44
CA ARG A 36 7.36 -10.09 -0.54
C ARG A 36 5.96 -10.45 -0.06
N SER A 37 5.82 -10.82 1.22
CA SER A 37 4.50 -11.09 1.81
C SER A 37 3.62 -9.83 1.84
N LYS A 38 4.18 -8.66 2.13
CA LYS A 38 3.45 -7.38 2.09
C LYS A 38 2.99 -7.05 0.67
N ILE A 39 3.85 -7.18 -0.34
CA ILE A 39 3.48 -6.99 -1.77
C ILE A 39 2.33 -7.92 -2.16
N SER A 40 2.42 -9.20 -1.80
CA SER A 40 1.37 -10.17 -2.10
C SER A 40 0.05 -9.81 -1.41
N ARG A 41 0.10 -9.34 -0.16
CA ARG A 41 -1.07 -8.88 0.58
C ARG A 41 -1.67 -7.63 -0.07
N THR A 42 -0.86 -6.62 -0.38
CA THR A 42 -1.29 -5.40 -1.08
C THR A 42 -2.04 -5.72 -2.37
N ARG A 43 -1.49 -6.61 -3.20
CA ARG A 43 -2.15 -7.04 -4.44
C ARG A 43 -3.48 -7.76 -4.20
N ALA A 44 -3.58 -8.57 -3.14
CA ALA A 44 -4.81 -9.26 -2.78
C ALA A 44 -5.89 -8.29 -2.24
N ASP A 45 -5.49 -7.35 -1.38
CA ASP A 45 -6.34 -6.31 -0.83
C ASP A 45 -6.88 -5.41 -1.95
N MET A 46 -6.02 -4.94 -2.85
CA MET A 46 -6.41 -4.14 -4.02
C MET A 46 -7.39 -4.89 -4.94
N ARG A 47 -7.26 -6.21 -5.09
CA ARG A 47 -8.24 -7.03 -5.84
C ARG A 47 -9.59 -7.05 -5.15
N THR A 48 -9.61 -7.20 -3.82
CA THR A 48 -10.84 -7.18 -3.03
C THR A 48 -11.56 -5.84 -3.14
N ILE A 49 -10.81 -4.73 -3.02
CA ILE A 49 -11.36 -3.38 -3.19
C ILE A 49 -11.87 -3.17 -4.62
N ALA A 50 -11.12 -3.65 -5.63
CA ALA A 50 -11.55 -3.56 -7.02
C ALA A 50 -12.90 -4.24 -7.25
N LEU A 51 -13.10 -5.46 -6.73
CA LEU A 51 -14.40 -6.15 -6.83
C LEU A 51 -15.54 -5.37 -6.17
N ALA A 52 -15.25 -4.72 -5.03
CA ALA A 52 -16.22 -3.85 -4.36
C ALA A 52 -16.53 -2.59 -5.19
N LEU A 53 -15.53 -2.00 -5.85
CA LEU A 53 -15.72 -0.88 -6.77
C LEU A 53 -16.57 -1.24 -7.99
N GLU A 54 -16.31 -2.40 -8.59
CA GLU A 54 -17.13 -2.90 -9.71
C GLU A 54 -18.58 -3.15 -9.27
N SER A 55 -18.78 -3.74 -8.09
CA SER A 55 -20.12 -3.97 -7.53
C SER A 55 -20.85 -2.66 -7.25
N TYR A 56 -20.14 -1.66 -6.68
CA TYR A 56 -20.68 -0.31 -6.48
C TYR A 56 -21.09 0.34 -7.80
N HIS A 57 -20.26 0.20 -8.85
CA HIS A 57 -20.55 0.76 -10.16
C HIS A 57 -21.78 0.12 -10.80
N VAL A 58 -21.99 -1.19 -10.64
CA VAL A 58 -23.21 -1.86 -11.13
C VAL A 58 -24.48 -1.29 -10.50
N ASP A 59 -24.43 -0.97 -9.21
CA ASP A 59 -25.61 -0.49 -8.48
C ASP A 59 -25.86 1.02 -8.67
N ASN A 60 -24.79 1.81 -8.85
CA ASN A 60 -24.86 3.28 -8.88
C ASN A 60 -24.60 3.90 -10.27
N ASN A 61 -24.20 3.10 -11.28
CA ASN A 61 -23.76 3.56 -12.61
C ASN A 61 -22.58 4.55 -12.61
N HIS A 62 -21.84 4.63 -11.50
CA HIS A 62 -20.62 5.41 -11.38
C HIS A 62 -19.74 4.86 -10.25
N TYR A 63 -18.46 5.19 -10.25
CA TYR A 63 -17.56 4.88 -9.13
C TYR A 63 -17.71 5.90 -7.99
N PRO A 64 -17.32 5.56 -6.74
CA PRO A 64 -17.32 6.49 -5.61
C PRO A 64 -16.57 7.79 -5.92
N GLU A 65 -17.22 8.94 -5.72
CA GLU A 65 -16.63 10.23 -6.05
C GLU A 65 -15.39 10.55 -5.21
N THR A 66 -14.36 11.09 -5.87
CA THR A 66 -13.10 11.45 -5.23
C THR A 66 -13.06 12.88 -4.69
N PHE A 67 -14.11 13.67 -4.92
CA PHE A 67 -14.26 15.03 -4.38
C PHE A 67 -14.56 15.04 -2.86
N VAL A 68 -14.79 13.89 -2.23
CA VAL A 68 -14.94 13.80 -0.78
C VAL A 68 -13.56 13.89 -0.13
N GLN A 69 -13.39 14.92 0.70
CA GLN A 69 -12.32 14.98 1.67
C GLN A 69 -12.81 14.47 3.02
N PRO A 70 -12.00 13.68 3.74
CA PRO A 70 -10.61 13.31 3.46
C PRO A 70 -10.43 12.15 2.44
N ARG A 71 -9.24 11.98 1.83
CA ARG A 71 -8.97 10.94 0.80
C ARG A 71 -9.32 9.51 1.22
N TRP A 72 -9.21 9.17 2.51
CA TRP A 72 -9.61 7.86 3.04
C TRP A 72 -11.13 7.66 3.08
N ALA A 73 -11.91 8.75 3.12
CA ALA A 73 -13.37 8.70 3.09
C ALA A 73 -13.92 8.29 1.72
N ARG A 74 -13.09 8.30 0.66
CA ARG A 74 -13.47 7.84 -0.69
C ARG A 74 -13.97 6.38 -0.70
N PHE A 75 -13.45 5.54 0.20
CA PHE A 75 -13.89 4.15 0.33
C PHE A 75 -15.06 3.96 1.31
N VAL A 76 -15.49 4.98 2.06
CA VAL A 76 -16.60 4.83 3.02
C VAL A 76 -17.88 4.41 2.30
N LEU A 77 -18.09 4.90 1.08
CA LEU A 77 -19.21 4.53 0.20
C LEU A 77 -19.23 3.04 -0.17
N LEU A 78 -18.12 2.31 -0.02
CA LEU A 78 -18.06 0.85 -0.20
C LEU A 78 -18.52 0.07 1.04
N THR A 79 -18.60 0.73 2.20
CA THR A 79 -18.97 0.10 3.47
C THR A 79 -20.35 0.55 3.96
N THR A 80 -20.74 1.78 3.69
CA THR A 80 -22.00 2.39 4.14
C THR A 80 -22.57 3.31 3.06
N PRO A 81 -23.90 3.40 2.87
CA PRO A 81 -24.95 2.66 3.59
C PRO A 81 -25.12 1.19 3.14
N ILE A 82 -24.68 0.84 1.93
CA ILE A 82 -24.66 -0.52 1.40
C ILE A 82 -23.22 -1.04 1.49
N SER A 83 -23.03 -2.25 2.03
CA SER A 83 -21.72 -2.85 2.19
C SER A 83 -21.37 -3.71 0.98
N TYR A 84 -20.47 -3.19 0.14
CA TYR A 84 -19.81 -3.92 -0.96
C TYR A 84 -18.53 -4.61 -0.49
N ILE A 85 -17.96 -4.12 0.62
CA ILE A 85 -16.86 -4.75 1.35
C ILE A 85 -17.12 -4.64 2.86
N THR A 86 -16.73 -5.67 3.63
CA THR A 86 -16.96 -5.72 5.09
C THR A 86 -16.17 -4.65 5.84
N SER A 87 -14.93 -4.41 5.41
CA SER A 87 -14.06 -3.37 5.95
C SER A 87 -12.99 -3.00 4.94
N ILE A 88 -12.49 -1.76 5.03
CA ILE A 88 -11.42 -1.28 4.16
C ILE A 88 -10.09 -1.82 4.70
N PRO A 89 -9.32 -2.59 3.91
CA PRO A 89 -8.03 -3.09 4.34
C PRO A 89 -7.01 -1.97 4.48
N LYS A 90 -6.13 -2.11 5.48
CA LYS A 90 -5.02 -1.20 5.75
C LYS A 90 -3.83 -1.58 4.87
N ASP A 91 -3.24 -0.59 4.19
CA ASP A 91 -2.05 -0.76 3.38
C ASP A 91 -0.83 -1.12 4.26
N PRO A 92 -0.17 -2.27 4.02
CA PRO A 92 1.04 -2.67 4.75
C PRO A 92 2.28 -1.80 4.45
N PHE A 93 2.25 -0.98 3.39
CA PHE A 93 3.29 -0.02 3.01
C PHE A 93 2.95 1.42 3.42
N ASN A 94 2.18 1.58 4.50
CA ASN A 94 1.92 2.89 5.04
C ASN A 94 3.19 3.52 5.65
N MET A 95 3.36 4.83 5.47
CA MET A 95 4.39 5.63 6.14
C MET A 95 4.02 5.75 7.62
N VAL A 96 4.80 5.14 8.52
CA VAL A 96 4.45 5.02 9.96
C VAL A 96 4.84 6.26 10.79
N ASN A 97 5.58 7.24 10.26
CA ASN A 97 6.33 8.17 11.12
C ASN A 97 5.94 9.66 11.08
N ASP A 98 4.79 10.06 10.54
CA ASP A 98 4.38 11.48 10.56
C ASP A 98 3.32 11.78 11.62
N GLU A 99 3.66 11.57 12.90
CA GLU A 99 2.86 12.09 14.01
C GLU A 99 2.94 13.64 14.12
N GLU A 100 3.86 14.29 13.41
CA GLU A 100 4.14 15.74 13.54
C GLU A 100 3.45 16.67 12.51
N ASN A 101 2.78 16.16 11.47
CA ASN A 101 2.16 17.04 10.45
C ASN A 101 0.66 16.75 10.26
N PHE A 102 -0.14 17.24 11.21
CA PHE A 102 -1.58 17.47 11.05
C PHE A 102 -1.87 18.58 10.02
N ILE A 103 -1.48 18.38 8.77
CA ILE A 103 -2.00 19.22 7.67
C ILE A 103 -3.24 18.50 7.14
N GLU A 104 -4.38 19.15 7.30
CA GLU A 104 -5.76 18.79 6.96
C GLU A 104 -5.96 18.27 5.51
N TRP A 105 -4.96 18.44 4.65
CA TRP A 105 -4.92 18.05 3.23
C TRP A 105 -3.93 16.91 2.92
N SER A 106 -3.21 16.40 3.92
CA SER A 106 -2.21 15.34 3.77
C SER A 106 -2.84 13.95 4.00
N PRO A 107 -2.75 13.01 3.06
CA PRO A 107 -3.44 11.73 3.12
C PRO A 107 -2.53 10.70 3.74
N ARG A 108 -2.40 10.70 5.06
CA ARG A 108 -1.56 9.70 5.75
C ARG A 108 -2.36 8.86 6.76
N HIS A 109 -3.53 8.41 6.33
CA HIS A 109 -4.32 7.41 7.06
C HIS A 109 -4.22 6.06 6.35
N GLY A 110 -3.06 5.40 6.43
CA GLY A 110 -2.84 3.95 6.33
C GLY A 110 -3.58 3.06 5.33
N GLY A 111 -4.36 3.59 4.41
CA GLY A 111 -5.16 2.86 3.45
C GLY A 111 -4.69 3.16 2.04
N TYR A 112 -5.23 2.40 1.11
CA TYR A 112 -4.96 2.58 -0.31
C TYR A 112 -5.38 3.99 -0.77
N LYS A 113 -4.68 4.49 -1.77
CA LYS A 113 -5.03 5.75 -2.42
C LYS A 113 -5.96 5.42 -3.58
N MET A 114 -7.01 6.22 -3.83
CA MET A 114 -7.93 5.99 -4.95
C MET A 114 -8.22 7.28 -5.71
N ALA A 115 -8.29 7.16 -7.03
CA ALA A 115 -8.76 8.12 -8.01
C ALA A 115 -9.94 7.50 -8.79
N SER A 116 -10.95 8.28 -9.16
CA SER A 116 -11.96 7.86 -10.15
C SER A 116 -12.31 9.02 -11.06
N MET A 117 -12.82 8.72 -12.24
CA MET A 117 -13.35 9.74 -13.12
C MET A 117 -14.57 10.43 -12.50
N PRO A 118 -14.84 11.71 -12.84
CA PRO A 118 -16.02 12.44 -12.37
C PRO A 118 -17.31 11.78 -12.88
N LEU A 119 -18.42 12.06 -12.20
CA LEU A 119 -19.77 11.59 -12.55
C LEU A 119 -20.17 11.84 -14.00
N GLU A 120 -19.64 12.89 -14.62
CA GLU A 120 -19.92 13.25 -16.02
C GLU A 120 -19.23 12.31 -17.01
N SER A 121 -18.26 11.49 -16.56
CA SER A 121 -17.54 10.50 -17.37
C SER A 121 -17.02 9.33 -16.52
N PRO A 122 -17.87 8.59 -15.77
CA PRO A 122 -17.45 7.73 -14.66
C PRO A 122 -16.96 6.34 -15.15
N SER A 123 -16.04 6.32 -16.11
CA SER A 123 -15.64 5.08 -16.79
C SER A 123 -14.48 4.36 -16.12
N ARG A 124 -13.67 5.03 -15.28
CA ARG A 124 -12.39 4.48 -14.81
C ARG A 124 -12.07 4.83 -13.35
N TRP A 125 -11.29 3.98 -12.72
CA TRP A 125 -10.67 4.22 -11.42
C TRP A 125 -9.23 3.73 -11.38
N ALA A 126 -8.44 4.32 -10.48
CA ALA A 126 -7.08 3.93 -10.17
C ALA A 126 -6.89 3.86 -8.66
N MET A 127 -6.08 2.92 -8.20
CA MET A 127 -5.62 2.86 -6.82
C MET A 127 -4.12 2.60 -6.75
N SER A 128 -3.48 3.12 -5.71
CA SER A 128 -2.06 2.93 -5.48
C SER A 128 -1.72 2.66 -4.01
N SER A 129 -0.56 2.04 -3.83
CA SER A 129 0.15 1.84 -2.56
C SER A 129 1.60 2.25 -2.79
N ASN A 130 2.27 2.81 -1.78
CA ASN A 130 3.65 3.29 -1.89
C ASN A 130 4.64 2.18 -2.28
N GLY A 131 4.33 0.92 -1.98
CA GLY A 131 5.28 -0.17 -2.27
C GLY A 131 6.48 -0.18 -1.31
N PRO A 132 7.54 -0.96 -1.65
CA PRO A 132 8.60 -1.32 -0.70
C PRO A 132 9.52 -0.21 -0.22
N ASP A 133 9.74 0.82 -1.04
CA ASP A 133 10.55 1.99 -0.74
C ASP A 133 9.84 2.97 0.22
N LEU A 134 8.53 2.84 0.36
CA LEU A 134 7.66 3.69 1.18
C LEU A 134 7.58 5.14 0.72
N ASP A 135 8.20 5.46 -0.41
CA ASP A 135 8.14 6.76 -1.03
C ASP A 135 6.78 6.91 -1.76
N GLU A 136 6.31 8.15 -1.90
CA GLU A 136 5.01 8.43 -2.52
C GLU A 136 5.22 8.90 -3.96
N ASP A 137 5.10 7.97 -4.91
CA ASP A 137 5.25 8.25 -6.34
C ASP A 137 3.89 8.34 -7.06
N SER A 138 2.78 8.23 -6.33
CA SER A 138 1.42 8.41 -6.85
C SER A 138 0.91 9.86 -6.78
N VAL A 139 1.78 10.79 -7.20
CA VAL A 139 1.46 12.24 -7.27
C VAL A 139 0.17 12.56 -8.03
N PRO A 140 -0.21 11.86 -9.12
CA PRO A 140 -1.46 12.19 -9.80
C PRO A 140 -2.73 11.84 -8.99
N ILE A 141 -2.70 10.83 -8.11
CA ILE A 141 -3.81 10.55 -7.18
C ILE A 141 -3.80 11.57 -6.02
N LYS A 142 -2.67 12.28 -5.81
CA LYS A 142 -2.44 13.24 -4.71
C LYS A 142 -3.31 14.48 -4.78
N THR A 143 -3.40 15.10 -5.94
CA THR A 143 -3.97 16.43 -6.08
C THR A 143 -5.49 16.35 -6.09
N TYR A 144 -6.18 16.96 -5.12
CA TYR A 144 -7.64 17.16 -5.17
C TYR A 144 -8.01 17.75 -6.54
N PRO A 145 -8.98 17.15 -7.26
CA PRO A 145 -9.99 16.19 -6.81
C PRO A 145 -9.57 14.70 -6.75
N GLY A 146 -8.29 14.39 -6.87
CA GLY A 146 -7.75 13.04 -7.03
C GLY A 146 -8.04 12.46 -8.40
N PHE A 147 -8.49 13.29 -9.33
CA PHE A 147 -8.76 12.97 -10.71
C PHE A 147 -7.86 13.86 -11.56
N SER A 148 -7.05 13.23 -12.40
CA SER A 148 -6.37 13.89 -13.51
C SER A 148 -6.76 13.11 -14.77
N TRP A 149 -7.13 13.81 -15.84
CA TRP A 149 -7.42 13.14 -17.12
C TRP A 149 -6.17 12.39 -17.60
N GLU A 150 -5.01 12.94 -17.29
CA GLU A 150 -3.67 12.46 -17.60
C GLU A 150 -3.32 11.12 -16.96
N LEU A 151 -3.89 10.78 -15.79
CA LEU A 151 -3.77 9.43 -15.20
C LEU A 151 -4.25 8.33 -16.15
N PHE A 152 -5.21 8.67 -17.01
CA PHE A 152 -5.96 7.74 -17.84
C PHE A 152 -5.64 7.92 -19.33
N THR A 153 -5.10 9.06 -19.75
CA THR A 153 -4.82 9.35 -21.16
C THR A 153 -3.34 9.37 -21.55
N GLY A 154 -2.45 9.04 -20.62
CA GLY A 154 -1.00 9.02 -20.85
C GLY A 154 -0.30 10.13 -20.08
N GLN A 155 0.88 9.77 -19.56
CA GLN A 155 1.67 10.49 -18.57
C GLN A 155 1.75 12.00 -18.85
N ASN A 156 1.30 12.80 -17.90
CA ASN A 156 1.72 14.20 -17.80
C ASN A 156 3.24 14.23 -17.52
N PRO A 157 4.05 14.95 -18.31
CA PRO A 157 5.50 15.04 -18.07
C PRO A 157 5.88 15.66 -16.72
N ASP A 158 4.97 16.37 -16.05
CA ASP A 158 5.20 16.99 -14.75
C ASP A 158 4.95 16.04 -13.55
N TYR A 159 4.39 14.85 -13.79
CA TYR A 159 4.17 13.86 -12.74
C TYR A 159 5.13 12.68 -12.89
N ASP A 160 5.79 12.32 -11.79
CA ASP A 160 6.55 11.08 -11.73
C ASP A 160 5.56 9.92 -11.58
N TYR A 161 5.58 8.98 -12.52
CA TYR A 161 4.76 7.76 -12.51
C TYR A 161 5.70 6.57 -12.36
N MET A 162 6.31 6.40 -11.18
CA MET A 162 7.11 5.22 -10.92
C MET A 162 6.18 4.06 -10.58
N VAL A 163 6.14 3.07 -11.49
CA VAL A 163 5.33 1.86 -11.32
C VAL A 163 6.22 0.77 -10.74
N TYR A 164 5.68 0.06 -9.75
CA TYR A 164 6.31 -1.10 -9.14
C TYR A 164 6.76 -2.13 -10.18
N ASP A 165 8.06 -2.39 -10.22
CA ASP A 165 8.66 -3.41 -11.07
C ASP A 165 8.74 -4.76 -10.33
N ALA A 166 8.01 -5.74 -10.84
CA ALA A 166 8.00 -7.09 -10.28
C ALA A 166 9.34 -7.83 -10.39
N THR A 167 10.21 -7.46 -11.33
CA THR A 167 11.56 -8.02 -11.48
C THR A 167 12.51 -7.50 -10.41
N ASN A 168 12.33 -6.24 -10.00
CA ASN A 168 13.06 -5.61 -8.90
C ASN A 168 12.43 -5.90 -7.53
N GLY A 169 11.25 -6.53 -7.48
CA GLY A 169 10.77 -7.24 -6.31
C GLY A 169 10.72 -6.37 -5.04
N THR A 170 11.60 -6.62 -4.09
CA THR A 170 11.66 -5.92 -2.80
C THR A 170 12.44 -4.60 -2.82
N ILE A 171 13.12 -4.30 -3.93
CA ILE A 171 13.94 -3.09 -4.12
C ILE A 171 13.35 -2.13 -5.18
N SER A 172 12.12 -2.39 -5.64
CA SER A 172 11.43 -1.49 -6.55
C SER A 172 11.21 -0.14 -5.89
N SER A 173 11.59 0.92 -6.59
CA SER A 173 11.41 2.31 -6.17
C SER A 173 10.12 2.91 -6.76
N GLY A 174 9.01 2.20 -6.63
CA GLY A 174 7.81 2.62 -7.33
C GLY A 174 6.55 2.02 -6.73
N ASP A 175 5.48 2.80 -6.83
CA ASP A 175 4.19 2.50 -6.25
C ASP A 175 3.56 1.26 -6.89
N ILE A 176 2.86 0.46 -6.08
CA ILE A 176 2.03 -0.63 -6.60
C ILE A 176 0.71 -0.03 -7.05
N TRP A 177 0.40 -0.15 -8.34
CA TRP A 177 -0.83 0.38 -8.90
C TRP A 177 -1.82 -0.71 -9.32
N ARG A 178 -3.09 -0.32 -9.34
CA ARG A 178 -4.17 -1.08 -9.99
C ARG A 178 -5.17 -0.11 -10.59
N VAL A 179 -5.60 -0.38 -11.82
CA VAL A 179 -6.61 0.41 -12.54
C VAL A 179 -7.72 -0.49 -13.05
N SER A 180 -8.89 0.09 -13.31
CA SER A 180 -10.07 -0.59 -13.87
C SER A 180 -9.75 -1.36 -15.17
N ASP A 181 -8.90 -0.78 -16.01
CA ASP A 181 -8.67 -1.25 -17.38
C ASP A 181 -7.53 -2.28 -17.49
N GLY A 182 -6.91 -2.62 -16.36
CA GLY A 182 -5.76 -3.52 -16.32
C GLY A 182 -4.46 -2.99 -16.94
N GLN A 183 -4.42 -1.74 -17.44
CA GLN A 183 -3.24 -1.13 -18.05
C GLN A 183 -2.84 0.19 -17.38
N LEU A 184 -1.65 0.19 -16.79
CA LEU A 184 -0.79 1.36 -16.62
C LEU A 184 0.50 1.12 -17.40
#